data_AF-A0AAW3YMG4-F1
#
_entry.id   AF-A0AAW3YMG4-F1
#
_cell.length_a   1.000
_cell.length_b   1.000
_cell.length_c   1.000
_cell.angle_alpha   90.00
_cell.angle_beta   90.00
_cell.angle_gamma   90.00
#
_symmetry.space_group_name_H-M   'P 1'
#
loop_
_entity.id
_entity.type
_entity.pdbx_description
1 polymer ?
#
loop_
_entity_poly.entity_id
_entity_poly.type
_entity_poly.pdbx_seq_one_letter_code
_entity_poly.pdbx_strand_id
1 'polypeptide(L)'
;PSALDGAPDSNPDSRARGVTSRHLAYVIYTSGSTGQPKGVMVEHANILRLLAATQDYFRFSHHDVWTLFHSFAFDFSVWELWGALAYGGRLVIVPAACARSPQAFYALLCDERVTVLNQTPSAFRQLIPAQDDTAHALRCIIFGGEALELPSLAPWIANNPISQTRLVNMYGITEITVHATYRELTGDDISGGRGSLVGQPLPDLHAYLLDPHGQPVPLGV
;
A
#
# COMPACT_ATOMS: atom_id res chain seq x y z
N PRO A 1 13.36 -20.72 -24.52
CA PRO A 1 14.48 -20.21 -23.69
C PRO A 1 13.93 -19.29 -22.61
N SER A 2 14.17 -19.63 -21.33
CA SER A 2 13.86 -18.70 -20.25
C SER A 2 14.71 -17.45 -20.48
N ALA A 3 14.13 -16.25 -20.39
CA ALA A 3 14.86 -14.99 -20.56
C ALA A 3 15.99 -14.77 -19.51
N LEU A 4 16.19 -15.75 -18.62
CA LEU A 4 17.16 -15.76 -17.52
C LEU A 4 18.27 -16.80 -17.70
N ASP A 5 18.31 -17.53 -18.83
CA ASP A 5 19.41 -18.46 -19.11
C ASP A 5 20.74 -17.69 -19.16
N GLY A 6 21.62 -17.93 -18.18
CA GLY A 6 22.91 -17.24 -18.01
C GLY A 6 22.92 -16.07 -17.02
N ALA A 7 21.79 -15.77 -16.36
CA ALA A 7 21.75 -14.85 -15.23
C ALA A 7 22.40 -15.48 -13.98
N PRO A 8 22.96 -14.68 -13.06
CA PRO A 8 23.44 -15.18 -11.77
C PRO A 8 22.32 -15.90 -11.00
N ASP A 9 22.65 -17.05 -10.42
CA ASP A 9 21.77 -17.84 -9.53
C ASP A 9 21.84 -17.40 -8.06
N SER A 10 22.72 -16.43 -7.77
CA SER A 10 22.91 -15.84 -6.44
C SER A 10 22.64 -14.34 -6.45
N ASN A 11 22.22 -13.81 -5.31
CA ASN A 11 22.12 -12.36 -5.10
C ASN A 11 23.49 -11.67 -5.28
N PRO A 12 23.54 -10.45 -5.83
CA PRO A 12 24.76 -9.68 -5.88
C PRO A 12 25.28 -9.42 -4.45
N ASP A 13 26.58 -9.60 -4.23
CA ASP A 13 27.22 -9.31 -2.95
C ASP A 13 27.20 -7.79 -2.71
N SER A 14 26.29 -7.35 -1.86
CA SER A 14 26.12 -5.94 -1.49
C SER A 14 27.33 -5.40 -0.74
N ARG A 15 28.02 -6.22 0.07
CA ARG A 15 29.20 -5.80 0.83
C ARG A 15 30.40 -5.59 -0.08
N ALA A 16 30.65 -6.52 -1.00
CA ALA A 16 31.72 -6.38 -1.99
C ALA A 16 31.53 -5.14 -2.88
N ARG A 17 30.28 -4.72 -3.09
CA ARG A 17 29.92 -3.50 -3.83
C ARG A 17 29.88 -2.22 -2.98
N GLY A 18 30.16 -2.31 -1.67
CA GLY A 18 30.10 -1.17 -0.76
C GLY A 18 28.69 -0.59 -0.58
N VAL A 19 27.64 -1.34 -0.94
CA VAL A 19 26.24 -0.90 -0.79
C VAL A 19 25.86 -0.96 0.69
N THR A 20 25.35 0.14 1.22
CA THR A 20 24.90 0.30 2.60
C THR A 20 23.44 0.70 2.65
N SER A 21 22.80 0.56 3.82
CA SER A 21 21.39 0.95 4.00
C SER A 21 21.12 2.45 3.74
N ARG A 22 22.16 3.29 3.83
CA ARG A 22 22.12 4.73 3.52
C ARG A 22 22.21 5.09 2.04
N HIS A 23 22.42 4.13 1.15
CA HIS A 23 22.38 4.40 -0.29
C HIS A 23 20.93 4.57 -0.75
N LEU A 24 20.72 5.40 -1.76
CA LEU A 24 19.42 5.60 -2.38
C LEU A 24 18.92 4.30 -3.00
N ALA A 25 17.69 3.93 -2.65
CA ALA A 25 16.95 2.83 -3.25
C ALA A 25 16.14 3.30 -4.46
N TYR A 26 15.55 4.50 -4.41
CA TYR A 26 14.81 5.08 -5.53
C TYR A 26 14.77 6.60 -5.52
N VAL A 27 14.41 7.16 -6.67
CA VAL A 27 14.00 8.56 -6.84
C VAL A 27 12.67 8.59 -7.58
N ILE A 28 11.63 9.12 -6.94
CA ILE A 28 10.29 9.30 -7.55
C ILE A 28 9.99 10.79 -7.62
N TYR A 29 9.51 11.25 -8.78
CA TYR A 29 9.19 12.65 -9.01
C TYR A 29 7.73 12.97 -8.63
N THR A 30 7.54 14.04 -7.86
CA THR A 30 6.22 14.57 -7.50
C THR A 30 5.95 15.91 -8.17
N SER A 31 4.69 16.28 -8.36
CA SER A 31 4.28 17.57 -8.92
C SER A 31 4.60 18.69 -7.93
N GLY A 32 5.79 19.29 -8.03
CA GLY A 32 6.18 20.37 -7.14
C GLY A 32 5.24 21.59 -7.25
N SER A 33 5.02 22.29 -6.13
CA SER A 33 4.18 23.51 -6.06
C SER A 33 4.64 24.66 -6.96
N THR A 34 5.87 24.61 -7.47
CA THR A 34 6.47 25.61 -8.36
C THR A 34 6.30 25.29 -9.85
N GLY A 35 5.53 24.25 -10.19
CA GLY A 35 5.33 23.80 -11.58
C GLY A 35 6.48 22.96 -12.16
N GLN A 36 7.57 22.79 -11.41
CA GLN A 36 8.68 21.89 -11.75
C GLN A 36 8.62 20.63 -10.88
N PRO A 37 8.68 19.42 -11.46
CA PRO A 37 8.71 18.19 -10.69
C PRO A 37 9.91 18.14 -9.73
N LYS A 38 9.70 17.62 -8.53
CA LYS A 38 10.76 17.46 -7.50
C LYS A 38 11.04 15.97 -7.29
N GLY A 39 12.30 15.57 -7.34
CA GLY A 39 12.72 14.20 -7.08
C GLY A 39 12.82 13.94 -5.57
N VAL A 40 12.02 13.01 -5.06
CA VAL A 40 12.13 12.53 -3.69
C VAL A 40 13.11 11.37 -3.67
N MET A 41 14.21 11.54 -2.94
CA MET A 41 15.27 10.56 -2.80
C MET A 41 15.05 9.72 -1.54
N VAL A 42 14.93 8.40 -1.68
CA VAL A 42 14.65 7.50 -0.56
C VAL A 42 15.73 6.45 -0.43
N GLU A 43 16.23 6.23 0.78
CA GLU A 43 17.29 5.27 1.09
C GLU A 43 16.72 3.86 1.34
N HIS A 44 17.55 2.83 1.18
CA HIS A 44 17.18 1.45 1.56
C HIS A 44 16.68 1.35 3.00
N ALA A 45 17.31 2.08 3.93
CA ALA A 45 16.93 2.12 5.34
C ALA A 45 15.47 2.55 5.54
N ASN A 46 14.96 3.47 4.72
CA ASN A 46 13.59 3.97 4.87
C ASN A 46 12.55 2.91 4.49
N ILE A 47 12.81 2.12 3.45
CA ILE A 47 11.94 1.01 3.03
C ILE A 47 11.94 -0.09 4.10
N LEU A 48 13.13 -0.50 4.55
CA LEU A 48 13.26 -1.54 5.57
C LEU A 48 12.59 -1.13 6.89
N ARG A 49 12.72 0.14 7.26
CA ARG A 49 12.01 0.74 8.40
C ARG A 49 10.49 0.58 8.27
N LEU A 50 9.90 1.01 7.14
CA LEU A 50 8.46 0.88 6.90
C LEU A 50 7.98 -0.58 7.02
N LEU A 51 8.70 -1.51 6.39
CA LEU A 51 8.37 -2.94 6.42
C LEU A 51 8.44 -3.49 7.86
N ALA A 52 9.49 -3.15 8.60
CA ALA A 52 9.65 -3.59 9.99
C ALA A 52 8.56 -3.01 10.91
N ALA A 53 8.27 -1.71 10.79
CA ALA A 53 7.29 -1.00 11.61
C ALA A 53 5.85 -1.48 11.40
N THR A 54 5.57 -2.14 10.28
CA THR A 54 4.23 -2.62 9.91
C THR A 54 4.06 -4.13 10.04
N GLN A 55 5.14 -4.88 10.24
CA GLN A 55 5.10 -6.34 10.22
C GLN A 55 4.21 -6.94 11.32
N ASP A 56 4.19 -6.35 12.52
CA ASP A 56 3.33 -6.84 13.61
C ASP A 56 1.83 -6.65 13.31
N TYR A 57 1.48 -5.63 12.52
CA TYR A 57 0.10 -5.35 12.12
C TYR A 57 -0.41 -6.30 11.04
N PHE A 58 0.41 -6.60 10.05
CA PHE A 58 -0.02 -7.33 8.85
C PHE A 58 0.42 -8.80 8.79
N ARG A 59 1.56 -9.10 9.43
CA ARG A 59 2.21 -10.42 9.47
C ARG A 59 2.38 -11.01 8.08
N PHE A 60 2.99 -10.24 7.18
CA PHE A 60 3.24 -10.69 5.82
C PHE A 60 4.17 -11.90 5.80
N SER A 61 3.93 -12.80 4.86
CA SER A 61 4.65 -14.07 4.77
C SER A 61 4.68 -14.64 3.35
N HIS A 62 5.39 -15.76 3.19
CA HIS A 62 5.45 -16.52 1.95
C HIS A 62 4.12 -17.13 1.50
N HIS A 63 3.08 -17.09 2.34
CA HIS A 63 1.72 -17.46 1.96
C HIS A 63 0.96 -16.35 1.24
N ASP A 64 1.52 -15.13 1.19
CA ASP A 64 0.84 -14.00 0.60
C ASP A 64 1.04 -13.91 -0.91
N VAL A 65 -0.05 -13.57 -1.59
CA VAL A 65 -0.07 -13.21 -3.00
C VAL A 65 -0.49 -11.75 -3.09
N TRP A 66 0.39 -10.92 -3.64
CA TRP A 66 0.21 -9.48 -3.80
C TRP A 66 -0.01 -9.13 -5.27
N THR A 67 -0.60 -7.96 -5.51
CA THR A 67 -0.62 -7.33 -6.82
C THR A 67 0.35 -6.16 -6.88
N LEU A 68 1.10 -6.07 -7.97
CA LEU A 68 1.72 -4.83 -8.42
C LEU A 68 0.75 -4.16 -9.39
N PHE A 69 -0.10 -3.28 -8.85
CA PHE A 69 -1.19 -2.64 -9.57
C PHE A 69 -0.83 -1.22 -9.99
N HIS A 70 -0.13 -0.50 -9.12
CA HIS A 70 0.18 0.91 -9.33
C HIS A 70 1.41 1.08 -10.24
N SER A 71 1.45 2.22 -10.94
CA SER A 71 2.63 2.61 -11.72
C SER A 71 3.88 2.66 -10.85
N PHE A 72 5.03 2.23 -11.38
CA PHE A 72 6.34 2.38 -10.74
C PHE A 72 6.75 3.84 -10.47
N ALA A 73 6.05 4.79 -11.07
CA ALA A 73 6.21 6.22 -10.79
C ALA A 73 5.42 6.70 -9.56
N PHE A 74 4.64 5.82 -8.92
CA PHE A 74 3.92 6.10 -7.68
C PHE A 74 4.45 5.17 -6.59
N ASP A 75 4.79 5.72 -5.42
CA ASP A 75 5.51 4.98 -4.38
C ASP A 75 4.67 3.92 -3.67
N PHE A 76 3.36 3.87 -3.89
CA PHE A 76 2.53 2.71 -3.49
C PHE A 76 3.02 1.40 -4.15
N SER A 77 3.60 1.49 -5.36
CA SER A 77 4.24 0.35 -6.03
C SER A 77 5.48 -0.18 -5.30
N VAL A 78 6.18 0.67 -4.54
CA VAL A 78 7.32 0.26 -3.70
C VAL A 78 6.82 -0.63 -2.57
N TRP A 79 5.69 -0.27 -1.96
CA TRP A 79 5.03 -1.08 -0.94
C TRP A 79 4.49 -2.40 -1.49
N GLU A 80 3.85 -2.38 -2.65
CA GLU A 80 3.38 -3.61 -3.33
C GLU A 80 4.54 -4.57 -3.63
N LEU A 81 5.64 -4.03 -4.19
CA LEU A 81 6.81 -4.81 -4.58
C LEU A 81 7.49 -5.44 -3.37
N TRP A 82 7.86 -4.62 -2.37
CA TRP A 82 8.64 -5.09 -1.24
C TRP A 82 7.81 -5.77 -0.15
N GLY A 83 6.52 -5.44 -0.04
CA GLY A 83 5.57 -6.16 0.83
C GLY A 83 5.43 -7.63 0.45
N ALA A 84 5.57 -7.96 -0.84
CA ALA A 84 5.66 -9.35 -1.30
C ALA A 84 7.08 -9.92 -1.14
N LEU A 85 8.05 -9.28 -1.81
CA LEU A 85 9.37 -9.90 -2.03
C LEU A 85 10.23 -9.98 -0.77
N ALA A 86 10.06 -9.06 0.19
CA ALA A 86 10.83 -9.08 1.44
C ALA A 86 10.44 -10.24 2.37
N TYR A 87 9.23 -10.80 2.21
CA TYR A 87 8.66 -11.83 3.07
C TYR A 87 8.46 -13.18 2.37
N GLY A 88 8.98 -13.32 1.14
CA GLY A 88 8.89 -14.54 0.33
C GLY A 88 7.53 -14.77 -0.33
N GLY A 89 6.68 -13.73 -0.38
CA GLY A 89 5.38 -13.78 -1.04
C GLY A 89 5.49 -13.78 -2.57
N ARG A 90 4.38 -14.06 -3.24
CA ARG A 90 4.26 -14.00 -4.70
C ARG A 90 3.74 -12.62 -5.12
N LEU A 91 4.36 -12.03 -6.14
CA LEU A 91 3.91 -10.77 -6.73
C LEU A 91 3.32 -11.01 -8.12
N VAL A 92 2.06 -10.62 -8.30
CA VAL A 92 1.34 -10.67 -9.57
C VAL A 92 1.45 -9.30 -10.24
N ILE A 93 2.10 -9.23 -11.39
CA ILE A 93 2.18 -8.00 -12.18
C ILE A 93 0.87 -7.81 -12.92
N VAL A 94 0.11 -6.77 -12.57
CA VAL A 94 -1.19 -6.52 -13.19
C VAL A 94 -1.00 -5.85 -14.54
N PRO A 95 -1.50 -6.42 -15.66
CA PRO A 95 -1.40 -5.78 -16.96
C PRO A 95 -2.15 -4.44 -16.97
N ALA A 96 -1.59 -3.42 -17.63
CA ALA A 96 -2.18 -2.07 -17.66
C ALA A 96 -3.59 -2.01 -18.29
N ALA A 97 -3.95 -2.99 -19.14
CA ALA A 97 -5.32 -3.14 -19.66
C ALA A 97 -6.27 -3.75 -18.61
N CYS A 98 -5.79 -4.73 -17.84
CA CYS A 98 -6.53 -5.34 -16.74
C CYS A 98 -6.80 -4.32 -15.62
N ALA A 99 -5.79 -3.53 -15.23
CA ALA A 99 -5.95 -2.48 -14.21
C ALA A 99 -7.01 -1.41 -14.55
N ARG A 100 -7.36 -1.25 -15.84
CA ARG A 100 -8.40 -0.32 -16.32
C ARG A 100 -9.79 -0.93 -16.47
N SER A 101 -9.93 -2.23 -16.23
CA SER A 101 -11.21 -2.95 -16.29
C SER A 101 -11.49 -3.57 -14.93
N PRO A 102 -12.42 -3.01 -14.14
CA PRO A 102 -12.74 -3.55 -12.82
C PRO A 102 -13.14 -5.04 -12.85
N GLN A 103 -13.88 -5.48 -13.87
CA GLN A 103 -14.27 -6.88 -14.04
C GLN A 103 -13.07 -7.78 -14.33
N ALA A 104 -12.20 -7.39 -15.27
CA ALA A 104 -11.00 -8.18 -15.57
C ALA A 104 -10.05 -8.21 -14.37
N PHE A 105 -9.99 -7.11 -13.60
CA PHE A 105 -9.17 -7.05 -12.40
C PHE A 105 -9.73 -7.94 -11.30
N TYR A 106 -11.03 -7.90 -11.03
CA TYR A 106 -11.66 -8.81 -10.06
C TYR A 106 -11.43 -10.29 -10.42
N ALA A 107 -11.62 -10.66 -11.69
CA ALA A 107 -11.33 -12.01 -12.18
C ALA A 107 -9.86 -12.40 -11.92
N LEU A 108 -8.90 -11.51 -12.20
CA LEU A 108 -7.49 -11.75 -11.89
C LEU A 108 -7.24 -11.95 -10.39
N LEU A 109 -7.89 -11.18 -9.52
CA LEU A 109 -7.76 -11.35 -8.07
C LEU A 109 -8.22 -12.75 -7.62
N CYS A 110 -9.30 -13.26 -8.21
CA CYS A 110 -9.84 -14.59 -7.93
C CYS A 110 -8.94 -15.70 -8.50
N ASP A 111 -8.60 -15.62 -9.78
CA ASP A 111 -7.78 -16.61 -10.50
C ASP A 111 -6.40 -16.77 -9.85
N GLU A 112 -5.77 -15.65 -9.50
CA GLU A 112 -4.44 -15.64 -8.90
C GLU A 112 -4.47 -15.82 -7.38
N ARG A 113 -5.66 -15.92 -6.79
CA ARG A 113 -5.88 -16.07 -5.34
C ARG A 113 -5.14 -15.00 -4.54
N VAL A 114 -5.26 -13.75 -4.96
CA VAL A 114 -4.63 -12.60 -4.30
C VAL A 114 -5.10 -12.51 -2.85
N THR A 115 -4.16 -12.32 -1.92
CA THR A 115 -4.43 -12.23 -0.47
C THR A 115 -4.30 -10.80 0.04
N VAL A 116 -3.38 -10.01 -0.51
CA VAL A 116 -3.14 -8.61 -0.12
C VAL A 116 -3.35 -7.70 -1.33
N LEU A 117 -4.31 -6.79 -1.21
CA LEU A 117 -4.65 -5.82 -2.24
C LEU A 117 -4.37 -4.40 -1.74
N ASN A 118 -3.73 -3.59 -2.58
CA ASN A 118 -3.51 -2.16 -2.32
C ASN A 118 -4.29 -1.38 -3.37
N GLN A 119 -5.09 -0.40 -2.94
CA GLN A 119 -5.94 0.39 -3.84
C GLN A 119 -6.07 1.82 -3.36
N THR A 120 -6.20 2.76 -4.30
CA THR A 120 -6.79 4.05 -3.98
C THR A 120 -8.29 3.89 -3.72
N PRO A 121 -8.89 4.70 -2.82
CA PRO A 121 -10.34 4.71 -2.61
C PRO A 121 -11.16 4.80 -3.92
N SER A 122 -10.75 5.65 -4.86
CA SER A 122 -11.40 5.81 -6.15
C SER A 122 -11.42 4.53 -6.99
N ALA A 123 -10.29 3.83 -7.11
CA ALA A 123 -10.20 2.58 -7.85
C ALA A 123 -10.98 1.46 -7.15
N PHE A 124 -10.90 1.37 -5.82
CA PHE A 124 -11.64 0.36 -5.08
C PHE A 124 -13.16 0.52 -5.20
N ARG A 125 -13.69 1.75 -5.21
CA ARG A 125 -15.12 1.99 -5.45
C ARG A 125 -15.60 1.43 -6.80
N GLN A 126 -14.75 1.38 -7.81
CA GLN A 126 -15.07 0.75 -9.09
C GLN A 126 -15.00 -0.78 -9.04
N LEU A 127 -14.16 -1.34 -8.16
CA LEU A 127 -14.02 -2.77 -7.97
C LEU A 127 -15.23 -3.39 -7.24
N ILE A 128 -15.82 -2.68 -6.28
CA ILE A 128 -16.99 -3.16 -5.51
C ILE A 128 -18.12 -3.69 -6.41
N PRO A 129 -18.64 -2.95 -7.40
CA PRO A 129 -19.71 -3.45 -8.29
C PRO A 129 -19.23 -4.48 -9.32
N ALA A 130 -17.92 -4.70 -9.45
CA ALA A 130 -17.36 -5.72 -10.34
C ALA A 130 -17.24 -7.10 -9.68
N GLN A 131 -17.39 -7.17 -8.35
CA GLN A 131 -17.49 -8.42 -7.63
C GLN A 131 -18.69 -9.23 -8.14
N ASP A 132 -18.41 -10.45 -8.57
CA ASP A 132 -19.41 -11.48 -8.87
C ASP A 132 -19.39 -12.60 -7.81
N ASP A 133 -20.05 -13.73 -8.09
CA ASP A 133 -20.14 -14.86 -7.17
C ASP A 133 -18.83 -15.67 -7.05
N THR A 134 -17.79 -15.32 -7.81
CA THR A 134 -16.49 -16.01 -7.76
C THR A 134 -15.76 -15.68 -6.46
N ALA A 135 -15.43 -16.71 -5.67
CA ALA A 135 -14.76 -16.51 -4.40
C ALA A 135 -13.33 -15.97 -4.55
N HIS A 136 -13.04 -14.83 -3.92
CA HIS A 136 -11.69 -14.29 -3.80
C HIS A 136 -10.95 -14.82 -2.56
N ALA A 137 -9.62 -14.63 -2.51
CA ALA A 137 -8.77 -15.03 -1.38
C ALA A 137 -8.26 -13.85 -0.53
N LEU A 138 -8.75 -12.63 -0.79
CA LEU A 138 -8.35 -11.42 -0.07
C LEU A 138 -8.52 -11.59 1.44
N ARG A 139 -7.43 -11.41 2.18
CA ARG A 139 -7.42 -11.32 3.64
C ARG A 139 -7.24 -9.90 4.13
N CYS A 140 -6.68 -9.03 3.29
CA CYS A 140 -6.38 -7.64 3.63
C CYS A 140 -6.46 -6.74 2.41
N ILE A 141 -7.14 -5.60 2.56
CA ILE A 141 -7.18 -4.52 1.60
C ILE A 141 -6.63 -3.27 2.28
N ILE A 142 -5.62 -2.66 1.67
CA ILE A 142 -4.91 -1.49 2.17
C ILE A 142 -5.24 -0.30 1.26
N PHE A 143 -5.82 0.73 1.85
CA PHE A 143 -6.14 1.99 1.20
C PHE A 143 -5.06 3.02 1.43
N GLY A 144 -4.81 3.85 0.41
CA GLY A 144 -3.89 4.98 0.50
C GLY A 144 -4.01 5.90 -0.70
N GLY A 145 -3.26 7.01 -0.68
CA GLY A 145 -3.18 7.95 -1.80
C GLY A 145 -4.35 8.93 -1.95
N GLU A 146 -5.52 8.67 -1.34
CA GLU A 146 -6.66 9.58 -1.30
C GLU A 146 -7.37 9.50 0.06
N ALA A 147 -8.20 10.50 0.36
CA ALA A 147 -9.08 10.44 1.52
C ALA A 147 -10.13 9.33 1.33
N LEU A 148 -10.34 8.52 2.37
CA LEU A 148 -11.25 7.39 2.32
C LEU A 148 -12.64 7.79 2.80
N GLU A 149 -13.61 7.74 1.90
CA GLU A 149 -15.02 7.90 2.24
C GLU A 149 -15.55 6.60 2.84
N LEU A 150 -15.50 6.48 4.17
CA LEU A 150 -15.85 5.26 4.89
C LEU A 150 -17.21 4.66 4.50
N PRO A 151 -18.31 5.43 4.34
CA PRO A 151 -19.61 4.87 3.94
C PRO A 151 -19.61 4.18 2.57
N SER A 152 -18.66 4.51 1.68
CA SER A 152 -18.55 3.87 0.36
C SER A 152 -18.15 2.40 0.44
N LEU A 153 -17.63 1.94 1.59
CA LEU A 153 -17.25 0.55 1.84
C LEU A 153 -18.43 -0.33 2.27
N ALA A 154 -19.59 0.25 2.60
CA ALA A 154 -20.75 -0.48 3.09
C ALA A 154 -21.20 -1.64 2.17
N PRO A 155 -21.26 -1.47 0.83
CA PRO A 155 -21.63 -2.58 -0.06
C PRO A 155 -20.58 -3.70 -0.07
N TRP A 156 -19.29 -3.37 0.08
CA TRP A 156 -18.23 -4.38 0.14
C TRP A 156 -18.37 -5.25 1.40
N ILE A 157 -18.53 -4.62 2.57
CA ILE A 157 -18.59 -5.37 3.84
C ILE A 157 -19.89 -6.17 4.01
N ALA A 158 -20.94 -5.83 3.25
CA ALA A 158 -22.19 -6.61 3.21
C ALA A 158 -21.96 -8.01 2.61
N ASN A 159 -21.07 -8.11 1.61
CA ASN A 159 -20.74 -9.37 0.95
C ASN A 159 -19.46 -10.01 1.51
N ASN A 160 -18.56 -9.21 2.10
CA ASN A 160 -17.25 -9.63 2.56
C ASN A 160 -17.01 -9.13 4.00
N PRO A 161 -17.46 -9.88 5.01
CA PRO A 161 -17.34 -9.46 6.40
C PRO A 161 -15.89 -9.10 6.78
N ILE A 162 -15.72 -8.07 7.61
CA ILE A 162 -14.39 -7.57 8.03
C ILE A 162 -13.58 -8.66 8.78
N SER A 163 -14.27 -9.63 9.39
CA SER A 163 -13.65 -10.81 10.01
C SER A 163 -12.94 -11.73 9.01
N GLN A 164 -13.33 -11.68 7.73
CA GLN A 164 -12.69 -12.40 6.63
C GLN A 164 -11.67 -11.53 5.90
N THR A 165 -12.04 -10.29 5.58
CA THR A 165 -11.19 -9.35 4.84
C THR A 165 -10.95 -8.09 5.65
N ARG A 166 -9.75 -7.94 6.21
CA ARG A 166 -9.36 -6.74 6.95
C ARG A 166 -9.30 -5.54 6.01
N LEU A 167 -9.88 -4.42 6.43
CA LEU A 167 -9.82 -3.16 5.70
C LEU A 167 -8.93 -2.20 6.49
N VAL A 168 -7.87 -1.71 5.87
CA VAL A 168 -6.89 -0.84 6.53
C VAL A 168 -6.73 0.44 5.72
N ASN A 169 -6.92 1.59 6.35
CA ASN A 169 -6.58 2.87 5.77
C ASN A 169 -5.19 3.30 6.26
N MET A 170 -4.30 3.61 5.32
CA MET A 170 -2.96 4.12 5.61
C MET A 170 -2.77 5.46 4.91
N TYR A 171 -2.24 6.44 5.64
CA TYR A 171 -1.87 7.73 5.07
C TYR A 171 -0.35 7.85 5.04
N GLY A 172 0.15 8.48 4.00
CA GLY A 172 1.52 8.92 3.87
C GLY A 172 1.70 9.78 2.63
N ILE A 173 2.90 10.32 2.50
CA ILE A 173 3.36 11.09 1.34
C ILE A 173 4.71 10.54 0.91
N THR A 174 5.12 10.83 -0.32
CA THR A 174 6.36 10.28 -0.89
C THR A 174 7.58 10.62 -0.05
N GLU A 175 7.63 11.83 0.51
CA GLU A 175 8.70 12.37 1.34
C GLU A 175 8.91 11.61 2.67
N ILE A 176 7.90 10.89 3.16
CA ILE A 176 7.99 10.10 4.40
C ILE A 176 7.96 8.59 4.15
N THR A 177 8.21 8.18 2.90
CA THR A 177 8.28 6.77 2.45
C THR A 177 6.94 6.05 2.55
N VAL A 178 6.09 6.26 1.54
CA VAL A 178 4.80 5.57 1.30
C VAL A 178 3.74 5.78 2.38
N HIS A 179 3.95 5.27 3.59
CA HIS A 179 2.97 5.29 4.67
C HIS A 179 3.59 5.72 6.00
N ALA A 180 2.80 6.47 6.76
CA ALA A 180 3.18 7.02 8.05
C ALA A 180 2.14 6.81 9.15
N THR A 181 0.87 6.57 8.80
CA THR A 181 -0.17 6.25 9.77
C THR A 181 -0.94 4.98 9.40
N TYR A 182 -1.61 4.41 10.39
CA TYR A 182 -2.34 3.15 10.28
C TYR A 182 -3.70 3.23 10.99
N ARG A 183 -4.76 2.85 10.29
CA ARG A 183 -6.10 2.60 10.83
C ARG A 183 -6.67 1.30 10.27
N GLU A 184 -6.76 0.27 11.10
CA GLU A 184 -7.67 -0.84 10.81
C GLU A 184 -9.12 -0.41 11.07
N LEU A 185 -9.98 -0.60 10.07
CA LEU A 185 -11.35 -0.15 10.09
C LEU A 185 -12.27 -1.19 10.74
N THR A 186 -13.19 -0.71 11.55
CA THR A 186 -14.28 -1.52 12.12
C THR A 186 -15.61 -1.25 11.39
N GLY A 187 -16.62 -2.09 11.63
CA GLY A 187 -17.98 -1.82 11.14
C GLY A 187 -18.56 -0.52 11.70
N ASP A 188 -18.18 -0.16 12.92
CA ASP A 188 -18.58 1.10 13.56
C ASP A 188 -17.92 2.31 12.89
N ASP A 189 -16.67 2.19 12.44
CA ASP A 189 -16.01 3.25 11.67
C ASP A 189 -16.76 3.51 10.37
N ILE A 190 -17.15 2.44 9.67
CA ILE A 190 -17.82 2.51 8.36
C ILE A 190 -19.24 3.09 8.47
N SER A 191 -19.97 2.74 9.51
CA SER A 191 -21.34 3.22 9.75
C SER A 191 -21.43 4.57 10.46
N GLY A 192 -20.39 4.97 11.20
CA GLY A 192 -20.42 6.10 12.13
C GLY A 192 -20.28 7.50 11.51
N GLY A 193 -20.03 7.62 10.21
CA GLY A 193 -20.03 8.90 9.48
C GLY A 193 -18.96 9.93 9.91
N ARG A 194 -17.83 9.48 10.50
CA ARG A 194 -16.81 10.35 11.13
C ARG A 194 -15.78 10.98 10.17
N GLY A 195 -16.11 11.12 8.89
CA GLY A 195 -15.16 11.54 7.85
C GLY A 195 -14.05 10.50 7.62
N SER A 196 -13.00 10.89 6.89
CA SER A 196 -11.84 10.00 6.63
C SER A 196 -10.97 9.87 7.88
N LEU A 197 -10.72 8.63 8.31
CA LEU A 197 -9.89 8.32 9.47
C LEU A 197 -8.53 7.78 9.02
N VAL A 198 -7.45 8.52 9.28
CA VAL A 198 -6.08 8.11 8.93
C VAL A 198 -5.35 7.36 10.07
N GLY A 199 -5.95 7.33 11.26
CA GLY A 199 -5.45 6.53 12.39
C GLY A 199 -4.30 7.17 13.16
N GLN A 200 -3.38 6.33 13.62
CA GLN A 200 -2.25 6.70 14.46
C GLN A 200 -0.93 6.58 13.70
N PRO A 201 0.11 7.35 14.06
CA PRO A 201 1.45 7.17 13.51
C PRO A 201 1.94 5.73 13.64
N LEU A 202 2.73 5.27 12.67
CA LEU A 202 3.48 4.02 12.80
C LEU A 202 4.39 4.07 14.03
N PRO A 203 4.72 2.92 14.66
CA PRO A 203 5.39 2.87 15.97
C PRO A 203 6.69 3.67 16.10
N ASP A 204 7.39 3.86 14.99
CA ASP A 204 8.69 4.52 14.90
C ASP A 204 8.60 5.98 14.40
N LEU A 205 7.39 6.49 14.19
CA LEU A 205 7.12 7.83 13.69
C LEU A 205 6.34 8.66 14.70
N HIS A 206 6.42 9.98 14.54
CA HIS A 206 5.64 10.96 15.30
C HIS A 206 4.83 11.83 14.35
N ALA A 207 3.62 12.20 14.78
CA ALA A 207 2.82 13.23 14.12
C ALA A 207 2.60 14.39 15.09
N TYR A 208 2.75 15.61 14.58
CA TYR A 208 2.51 16.84 15.31
C TYR A 208 1.47 17.66 14.56
N LEU A 209 0.39 18.05 15.24
CA LEU A 209 -0.58 19.03 14.74
C LEU A 209 -0.20 20.38 15.33
N LEU A 210 0.23 21.31 14.47
CA LEU A 210 0.78 22.60 14.88
C LEU A 210 -0.07 23.75 14.32
N ASP A 211 -0.19 24.81 15.11
CA ASP A 211 -0.77 26.07 14.68
C ASP A 211 0.20 26.86 13.75
N PRO A 212 -0.22 28.03 13.18
CA PRO A 212 0.66 28.85 12.34
C PRO A 212 1.92 29.39 13.03
N HIS A 213 2.01 29.30 14.36
CA HIS A 213 3.17 29.70 15.17
C HIS A 213 4.06 28.51 15.54
N GLY A 214 3.77 27.31 15.03
CA GLY A 214 4.52 26.09 15.32
C GLY A 214 4.27 25.48 16.70
N GLN A 215 3.17 25.86 17.36
CA GLN A 215 2.79 25.33 18.68
C GLN A 215 1.77 24.18 18.55
N PRO A 216 1.84 23.12 19.37
CA PRO A 216 0.85 22.06 19.36
C PRO A 216 -0.58 22.56 19.60
N VAL A 217 -1.52 22.13 18.76
CA VAL A 217 -2.95 22.46 18.92
C VAL A 217 -3.62 21.62 20.02
N PRO A 218 -4.72 22.11 20.65
CA PRO A 218 -5.52 21.32 21.59
C PRO A 218 -6.18 20.10 20.94
N LEU A 219 -6.60 19.12 21.75
CA LEU A 219 -7.34 17.96 21.27
C LEU A 219 -8.66 18.37 20.60
N GLY A 220 -8.86 17.93 19.36
CA GLY A 220 -10.09 18.17 18.59
C GLY A 220 -10.09 19.42 17.70
N VAL A 221 -8.95 20.13 17.62
CA VAL A 221 -8.75 21.30 16.73
C VAL A 221 -7.93 20.90 15.51
#